data_AF-A0AAE5V5W6-F1
#
_entry.id   AF-A0AAE5V5W6-F1
#
_cell.length_a   1.000
_cell.length_b   1.000
_cell.length_c   1.000
_cell.angle_alpha   90.00
_cell.angle_beta   90.00
_cell.angle_gamma   90.00
#
_symmetry.space_group_name_H-M   'P 1'
#
loop_
_entity.id
_entity.type
_entity.pdbx_description
1 polymer ?
#
loop_
_entity_poly.entity_id
_entity_poly.type
_entity_poly.pdbx_seq_one_letter_code
_entity_poly.pdbx_strand_id
1 'polypeptide(L)'
;MVYMYEPFSHTVTKTDLSHLHNITGIPLNTLWYQKERGTYNDKLKCFFTDTMPRVNKKQEFNERVVAKDEIWKYSDKYDLYVSNLGRMKRPDGKYKFANGCNGIFTVIYKNKKYRAADIVYETFIGNLKNGSHAYPKDSRYNNFIADNLFQSTLQKYRVYRRNKGVSKPVYLVDSDNKIVEEFASTVEAGKVLFIDRRNIARKCNRRYVSDGLMYMWADEYEKMNA
;
A
#
# COMPACT_ATOMS: atom_id res chain seq x y z
N MET A 1 -13.19 -16.36 3.83
CA MET A 1 -12.62 -15.00 3.65
C MET A 1 -11.89 -14.62 4.93
N VAL A 2 -10.70 -14.04 4.85
CA VAL A 2 -9.80 -13.83 6.00
C VAL A 2 -9.15 -12.43 5.91
N TYR A 3 -8.85 -11.84 7.06
CA TYR A 3 -8.06 -10.62 7.18
C TYR A 3 -6.61 -10.97 7.56
N MET A 4 -5.67 -10.43 6.80
CA MET A 4 -4.25 -10.51 7.07
C MET A 4 -3.78 -9.20 7.70
N TYR A 5 -3.18 -9.26 8.88
CA TYR A 5 -2.64 -8.10 9.60
C TYR A 5 -1.12 -8.16 9.68
N GLU A 6 -0.44 -7.16 9.12
CA GLU A 6 1.02 -7.05 9.18
C GLU A 6 1.44 -6.08 10.31
N PRO A 7 2.16 -6.55 11.36
CA PRO A 7 2.43 -5.74 12.56
C PRO A 7 3.38 -4.56 12.38
N PHE A 8 4.27 -4.54 11.39
CA PHE A 8 5.26 -3.46 11.25
C PHE A 8 4.73 -2.29 10.43
N SER A 9 4.02 -2.57 9.32
CA SER A 9 3.33 -1.53 8.53
C SER A 9 1.90 -1.23 9.00
N HIS A 10 1.39 -2.03 9.95
CA HIS A 10 0.02 -1.99 10.47
C HIS A 10 -1.08 -2.14 9.42
N THR A 11 -0.74 -2.74 8.27
CA THR A 11 -1.65 -2.94 7.14
C THR A 11 -2.61 -4.09 7.40
N VAL A 12 -3.87 -3.91 7.01
CA VAL A 12 -4.89 -4.95 7.01
C VAL A 12 -5.30 -5.21 5.57
N THR A 13 -5.09 -6.43 5.10
CA THR A 13 -5.48 -6.87 3.75
C THR A 13 -6.56 -7.92 3.85
N LYS A 14 -7.63 -7.75 3.07
CA LYS A 14 -8.71 -8.73 2.97
C LYS A 14 -8.38 -9.72 1.84
N THR A 15 -8.48 -11.01 2.12
CA THR A 15 -8.10 -12.07 1.17
C THR A 15 -8.84 -13.38 1.49
N ASP A 16 -8.43 -14.48 0.87
CA ASP A 16 -8.89 -15.83 1.15
C ASP A 16 -7.69 -16.79 1.24
N LEU A 17 -7.87 -17.90 1.98
CA LEU A 17 -6.77 -18.82 2.26
C LEU A 17 -6.32 -19.58 1.01
N SER A 18 -7.21 -19.82 0.05
CA SER A 18 -6.89 -20.49 -1.21
C SER A 18 -6.01 -19.62 -2.08
N HIS A 19 -6.31 -18.33 -2.18
CA HIS A 19 -5.48 -17.34 -2.85
C HIS A 19 -4.10 -17.25 -2.19
N LEU A 20 -4.04 -17.18 -0.86
CA LEU A 20 -2.77 -17.17 -0.13
C LEU A 20 -1.97 -18.47 -0.38
N HIS A 21 -2.61 -19.63 -0.37
CA HIS A 21 -1.95 -20.89 -0.70
C HIS A 21 -1.31 -20.83 -2.09
N ASN A 22 -2.07 -20.42 -3.10
CA ASN A 22 -1.61 -20.38 -4.49
C ASN A 22 -0.43 -19.44 -4.70
N ILE A 23 -0.44 -18.25 -4.09
CA ILE A 23 0.63 -17.26 -4.30
C ILE A 23 1.87 -17.52 -3.42
N THR A 24 1.72 -18.24 -2.31
CA THR A 24 2.82 -18.41 -1.32
C THR A 24 3.35 -19.84 -1.22
N GLY A 25 2.63 -20.83 -1.75
CA GLY A 25 2.89 -22.25 -1.58
C GLY A 25 2.70 -22.77 -0.15
N ILE A 26 2.19 -21.97 0.80
CA ILE A 26 1.95 -22.42 2.18
C ILE A 26 0.74 -23.35 2.19
N PRO A 27 0.82 -24.57 2.74
CA PRO A 27 -0.30 -25.50 2.78
C PRO A 27 -1.56 -24.90 3.43
N LEU A 28 -2.73 -25.19 2.85
CA LEU A 28 -4.02 -24.70 3.35
C LEU A 28 -4.25 -25.05 4.83
N ASN A 29 -3.92 -26.28 5.25
CA ASN A 29 -4.06 -26.71 6.64
C ASN A 29 -3.20 -25.88 7.60
N THR A 30 -2.00 -25.48 7.18
CA THR A 30 -1.13 -24.61 7.97
C THR A 30 -1.72 -23.21 8.11
N LEU A 31 -2.24 -22.64 7.02
CA LEU A 31 -2.90 -21.32 7.04
C LEU A 31 -4.16 -21.33 7.92
N TRP A 32 -4.96 -22.39 7.83
CA TRP A 32 -6.13 -22.60 8.69
C TRP A 32 -5.72 -22.66 10.16
N TYR A 33 -4.75 -23.50 10.51
CA TYR A 33 -4.26 -23.63 11.88
C TYR A 33 -3.72 -22.30 12.44
N GLN A 34 -2.95 -21.56 11.64
CA GLN A 34 -2.41 -20.26 12.03
C GLN A 34 -3.51 -19.22 12.27
N LYS A 35 -4.56 -19.23 11.44
CA LYS A 35 -5.73 -18.37 11.59
C LYS A 35 -6.49 -18.69 12.89
N GLU A 36 -6.83 -19.95 13.13
CA GLU A 36 -7.58 -20.37 14.33
C GLU A 36 -6.83 -20.06 15.63
N ARG A 37 -5.50 -20.26 15.64
CA ARG A 37 -4.67 -20.01 16.83
C ARG A 37 -4.15 -18.58 16.93
N GLY A 38 -4.37 -17.73 15.93
CA GLY A 38 -3.77 -16.39 15.87
C GLY A 38 -2.24 -16.41 15.95
N THR A 39 -1.62 -17.38 15.26
CA THR A 39 -0.16 -17.56 15.25
C THR A 39 0.47 -16.64 14.21
N TYR A 40 1.64 -16.10 14.53
CA TYR A 40 2.40 -15.27 13.60
C TYR A 40 2.96 -16.13 12.46
N ASN A 41 2.77 -15.68 11.22
CA ASN A 41 3.36 -16.30 10.05
C ASN A 41 4.67 -15.60 9.71
N ASP A 42 5.81 -16.29 9.91
CA ASP A 42 7.12 -15.70 9.67
C ASP A 42 7.44 -15.44 8.20
N LYS A 43 6.85 -16.19 7.27
CA LYS A 43 7.09 -16.03 5.82
C LYS A 43 6.40 -14.78 5.29
N LEU A 44 5.17 -14.53 5.74
CA LEU A 44 4.35 -13.40 5.32
C LEU A 44 4.40 -12.21 6.29
N LYS A 45 5.08 -12.40 7.41
CA LYS A 45 5.24 -11.41 8.49
C LYS A 45 3.91 -10.87 9.01
N CYS A 46 2.90 -11.73 9.13
CA CYS A 46 1.52 -11.33 9.42
C CYS A 46 0.79 -12.29 10.36
N PHE A 47 -0.37 -11.84 10.85
CA PHE A 47 -1.39 -12.65 11.51
C PHE A 47 -2.61 -12.79 10.62
N PHE A 48 -3.41 -13.84 10.85
CA PHE A 48 -4.68 -14.06 10.17
C PHE A 48 -5.84 -14.01 11.15
N THR A 49 -6.96 -13.38 10.77
CA THR A 49 -8.18 -13.30 11.57
C THR A 49 -9.44 -13.38 10.71
N ASP A 50 -10.53 -13.91 11.27
CA ASP A 50 -11.83 -13.94 10.57
C ASP A 50 -12.51 -12.56 10.51
N THR A 51 -12.26 -11.73 11.53
CA THR A 51 -12.81 -10.38 11.63
C THR A 51 -11.72 -9.34 11.44
N MET A 52 -12.12 -8.13 11.01
CA MET A 52 -11.19 -7.02 10.85
C MET A 52 -10.60 -6.64 12.22
N PRO A 53 -9.27 -6.74 12.41
CA PRO A 53 -8.68 -6.49 13.71
C PRO A 53 -8.77 -5.00 14.05
N ARG A 54 -9.46 -4.72 15.16
CA ARG A 54 -9.55 -3.37 15.76
C ARG A 54 -8.35 -3.13 16.69
N VAL A 55 -8.32 -1.97 17.34
CA VAL A 55 -7.17 -1.50 18.14
C VAL A 55 -6.71 -2.53 19.17
N ASN A 56 -7.62 -3.08 19.98
CA ASN A 56 -7.25 -4.03 21.05
C ASN A 56 -6.57 -5.29 20.49
N LYS A 57 -7.14 -5.87 19.41
CA LYS A 57 -6.55 -7.04 18.75
C LYS A 57 -5.19 -6.73 18.13
N LYS A 58 -5.03 -5.54 17.55
CA LYS A 58 -3.73 -5.08 17.04
C LYS A 58 -2.70 -4.94 18.17
N GLN A 59 -3.10 -4.47 19.35
CA GLN A 59 -2.20 -4.40 20.51
C GLN A 59 -1.73 -5.80 20.92
N GLU A 60 -2.66 -6.73 21.13
CA GLU A 60 -2.37 -8.13 21.47
C GLU A 60 -1.40 -8.77 20.46
N PHE A 61 -1.62 -8.56 19.16
CA PHE A 61 -0.73 -9.08 18.13
C PHE A 61 0.67 -8.46 18.17
N ASN A 62 0.78 -7.15 18.39
CA ASN A 62 2.08 -6.50 18.46
C ASN A 62 2.87 -6.89 19.70
N GLU A 63 2.20 -7.18 20.82
CA GLU A 63 2.81 -7.70 22.05
C GLU A 63 3.43 -9.09 21.84
N ARG A 64 2.80 -9.94 21.00
CA ARG A 64 3.31 -11.28 20.67
C ARG A 64 4.49 -11.27 19.70
N VAL A 65 4.75 -10.16 19.01
CA VAL A 65 5.81 -10.07 18.00
C VAL A 65 7.10 -9.61 18.65
N VAL A 66 8.07 -10.52 18.68
CA VAL A 66 9.45 -10.26 19.07
C VAL A 66 10.32 -10.34 17.82
N ALA A 67 10.81 -9.18 17.35
CA ALA A 67 11.75 -9.12 16.24
C ALA A 67 13.17 -9.03 16.78
N LYS A 68 14.08 -9.88 16.25
CA LYS A 68 15.47 -9.97 16.73
C LYS A 68 16.25 -8.67 16.53
N ASP A 69 16.00 -7.99 15.42
CA ASP A 69 16.73 -6.77 15.03
C ASP A 69 16.00 -5.48 15.44
N GLU A 70 15.07 -5.60 16.38
CA GLU A 70 14.29 -4.45 16.83
C GLU A 70 14.94 -3.73 18.01
N ILE A 71 15.25 -2.46 17.77
CA ILE A 71 15.84 -1.56 18.75
C ILE A 71 14.79 -0.52 19.11
N TRP A 72 14.51 -0.39 20.41
CA TRP A 72 13.61 0.62 20.96
C TRP A 72 14.40 1.79 21.56
N LYS A 73 14.01 3.01 21.19
CA LYS A 73 14.54 4.25 21.77
C LYS A 73 13.38 5.11 22.28
N TYR A 74 13.60 5.79 23.39
CA TYR A 74 12.67 6.83 23.84
C TYR A 74 12.97 8.14 23.11
N SER A 75 11.93 8.84 22.68
CA SER A 75 12.05 10.15 22.05
C SER A 75 11.41 11.24 22.92
N ASP A 76 12.23 12.04 23.59
CA ASP A 76 11.78 13.13 24.47
C ASP A 76 10.85 14.12 23.75
N LYS A 77 11.16 14.44 22.48
CA LYS A 77 10.39 15.37 21.65
C LYS A 77 8.92 14.96 21.47
N TYR A 78 8.67 13.65 21.42
CA TYR A 78 7.36 13.08 21.11
C TYR A 78 6.69 12.38 22.30
N ASP A 79 7.45 12.13 23.38
CA ASP A 79 7.05 11.33 24.53
C ASP A 79 6.52 9.94 24.12
N LEU A 80 7.29 9.26 23.27
CA LEU A 80 6.98 7.92 22.76
C LEU A 80 8.25 7.06 22.74
N TYR A 81 8.09 5.77 23.00
CA TYR A 81 9.07 4.77 22.62
C TYR A 81 8.86 4.42 21.14
N VAL A 82 9.94 4.47 20.38
CA VAL A 82 9.94 4.27 18.93
C VAL A 82 10.93 3.16 18.61
N SER A 83 10.50 2.24 17.76
CA SER A 83 11.32 1.14 17.25
C SER A 83 11.90 1.51 15.88
N ASN A 84 13.11 1.04 15.59
CA ASN A 84 13.73 1.18 14.26
C ASN A 84 12.89 0.55 13.14
N LEU A 85 12.00 -0.39 13.48
CA LEU A 85 11.07 -1.02 12.55
C LEU A 85 9.75 -0.25 12.38
N GLY A 86 9.65 0.95 12.95
CA GLY A 86 8.50 1.85 12.78
C GLY A 86 7.35 1.64 13.74
N ARG A 87 7.50 0.76 14.75
CA ARG A 87 6.51 0.56 15.81
C ARG A 87 6.64 1.64 16.88
N MET A 88 5.53 2.01 17.50
CA MET A 88 5.48 3.05 18.52
C MET A 88 4.69 2.60 19.75
N LYS A 89 5.20 2.93 20.94
CA LYS A 89 4.56 2.69 22.23
C LYS A 89 4.55 3.97 23.03
N ARG A 90 3.52 4.11 23.86
CA ARG A 90 3.47 5.11 24.91
C ARG A 90 4.41 4.73 26.06
N PRO A 91 4.70 5.67 26.97
CA PRO A 91 5.43 5.36 28.20
C PRO A 91 4.77 4.27 29.06
N ASP A 92 3.44 4.13 29.00
CA ASP A 92 2.67 3.07 29.67
C ASP A 92 2.77 1.68 28.97
N GLY A 93 3.62 1.56 27.95
CA GLY A 93 3.81 0.34 27.17
C GLY A 93 2.77 0.09 26.08
N LYS A 94 1.64 0.82 26.07
CA LYS A 94 0.58 0.59 25.09
C LYS A 94 0.99 1.05 23.69
N TYR A 95 0.80 0.16 22.71
CA TYR A 95 1.09 0.48 21.31
C TYR A 95 0.21 1.61 20.77
N LYS A 96 0.85 2.48 19.97
CA LYS A 96 0.22 3.54 19.19
C LYS A 96 0.42 3.26 17.71
N PHE A 97 -0.69 3.24 16.99
CA PHE A 97 -0.72 2.93 15.57
C PHE A 97 -0.85 4.20 14.74
N ALA A 98 -0.07 4.27 13.67
CA ALA A 98 -0.22 5.31 12.67
C ALA A 98 -1.45 5.02 11.80
N ASN A 99 -2.26 6.05 11.55
CA ASN A 99 -3.41 5.97 10.66
C ASN A 99 -3.12 6.76 9.39
N GLY A 100 -3.29 6.09 8.24
CA GLY A 100 -3.03 6.63 6.92
C GLY A 100 -4.28 7.25 6.29
N CYS A 101 -4.13 8.46 5.74
CA CYS A 101 -5.05 9.03 4.76
C CYS A 101 -4.22 9.69 3.64
N ASN A 102 -4.54 9.41 2.37
CA ASN A 102 -3.89 10.02 1.20
C ASN A 102 -2.35 9.92 1.19
N GLY A 103 -1.79 8.79 1.68
CA GLY A 103 -0.34 8.57 1.72
C GLY A 103 0.38 9.32 2.84
N ILE A 104 -0.34 9.90 3.80
CA ILE A 104 0.27 10.45 5.02
C ILE A 104 -0.25 9.63 6.20
N PHE A 105 0.68 9.00 6.92
CA PHE A 105 0.39 8.24 8.12
C PHE A 105 0.72 9.08 9.34
N THR A 106 -0.28 9.26 10.20
CA THR A 106 -0.19 10.11 11.37
C THR A 106 -0.51 9.36 12.64
N VAL A 107 0.24 9.69 13.69
CA VAL A 107 -0.02 9.25 15.06
C VAL A 107 -0.63 10.42 15.81
N ILE A 108 -1.76 10.17 16.48
CA ILE A 108 -2.42 11.14 17.34
C ILE A 108 -2.07 10.82 18.79
N TYR A 109 -1.37 11.74 19.44
CA TYR A 109 -0.95 11.60 20.83
C TYR A 109 -0.91 12.96 21.54
N LYS A 110 -1.43 13.03 22.77
CA LYS A 110 -1.58 14.27 23.56
C LYS A 110 -2.20 15.44 22.77
N ASN A 111 -3.31 15.18 22.06
CA ASN A 111 -4.01 16.12 21.18
C ASN A 111 -3.19 16.72 20.03
N LYS A 112 -1.99 16.18 19.75
CA LYS A 112 -1.16 16.56 18.62
C LYS A 112 -1.14 15.47 17.56
N LYS A 113 -1.02 15.87 16.30
CA LYS A 113 -0.89 14.97 15.16
C LYS A 113 0.56 15.02 14.68
N TYR A 114 1.21 13.86 14.64
CA TYR A 114 2.58 13.73 14.20
C TYR A 114 2.65 12.79 13.01
N ARG A 115 3.55 13.05 12.06
CA ARG A 115 3.82 12.10 10.98
C ARG A 115 4.65 10.94 11.54
N ALA A 116 4.18 9.71 11.31
CA ALA A 116 4.86 8.52 11.81
C ALA A 116 6.29 8.40 11.29
N ALA A 117 6.48 8.65 9.99
CA ALA A 117 7.81 8.65 9.37
C ALA A 117 8.76 9.68 10.02
N ASP A 118 8.27 10.88 10.34
CA ASP A 118 9.07 11.94 10.92
C ASP A 118 9.53 11.55 12.34
N ILE A 119 8.63 10.95 13.14
CA ILE A 119 8.97 10.43 14.48
C ILE A 119 10.13 9.43 14.39
N VAL A 120 10.03 8.43 13.51
CA VAL A 120 11.06 7.40 13.39
C VAL A 120 12.38 7.98 12.89
N TYR A 121 12.32 8.83 11.86
CA TYR A 121 13.50 9.46 11.29
C TYR A 121 14.26 10.31 12.33
N GLU A 122 13.56 11.16 13.06
CA GLU A 122 14.19 12.01 14.07
C GLU A 122 14.73 11.23 15.27
N THR A 123 14.13 10.07 15.58
CA THR A 123 14.60 9.22 16.69
C THR A 123 15.86 8.42 16.33
N PHE A 124 16.00 7.98 15.07
CA PHE A 124 17.08 7.05 14.67
C PHE A 124 18.14 7.64 13.75
N ILE A 125 17.82 8.65 12.95
CA ILE A 125 18.67 9.15 11.86
C ILE A 125 19.16 10.56 12.15
N GLY A 126 18.25 11.45 12.56
CA GLY A 126 18.61 12.81 12.97
C GLY A 126 17.52 13.83 12.66
N ASN A 127 17.81 15.10 12.95
CA ASN A 127 16.83 16.17 12.85
C ASN A 127 16.44 16.47 11.40
N LEU A 128 15.14 16.70 11.17
CA LEU A 128 14.63 17.17 9.89
C LEU A 128 14.96 18.65 9.66
N LYS A 129 15.41 19.01 8.45
CA LYS A 129 15.58 20.42 8.07
C LYS A 129 14.20 21.08 7.88
N ASN A 130 14.14 22.38 8.10
CA ASN A 130 12.93 23.18 7.89
C ASN A 130 12.29 22.93 6.51
N GLY A 131 10.97 22.72 6.50
CA GLY A 131 10.20 22.44 5.28
C GLY A 131 10.40 21.04 4.68
N SER A 132 11.21 20.18 5.32
CA SER A 132 11.41 18.79 4.91
C SER A 132 10.67 17.82 5.83
N HIS A 133 10.40 16.64 5.29
CA HIS A 133 9.82 15.52 6.03
C HIS A 133 10.52 14.22 5.67
N ALA A 134 10.32 13.20 6.50
CA ALA A 134 10.76 11.86 6.20
C ALA A 134 9.79 11.19 5.21
N TYR A 135 10.36 10.48 4.24
CA TYR A 135 9.65 9.71 3.25
C TYR A 135 10.33 8.35 3.02
N PRO A 136 9.56 7.32 2.64
CA PRO A 136 10.10 5.99 2.38
C PRO A 136 10.72 5.88 0.98
N LYS A 137 11.90 5.25 0.88
CA LYS A 137 12.63 5.02 -0.37
C LYS A 137 11.86 4.09 -1.32
N ASP A 138 11.16 3.10 -0.79
CA ASP A 138 10.35 2.13 -1.54
C ASP A 138 8.98 2.68 -2.02
N SER A 139 8.69 3.95 -1.76
CA SER A 139 7.41 4.60 -2.08
C SER A 139 6.17 4.02 -1.35
N ARG A 140 6.36 3.14 -0.35
CA ARG A 140 5.27 2.58 0.46
C ARG A 140 5.09 3.42 1.72
N TYR A 141 4.08 4.28 1.72
CA TYR A 141 3.85 5.26 2.79
C TYR A 141 3.58 4.68 4.19
N ASN A 142 3.34 3.38 4.32
CA ASN A 142 3.16 2.67 5.58
C ASN A 142 4.46 1.99 6.08
N ASN A 143 5.53 2.01 5.29
CA ASN A 143 6.80 1.39 5.63
C ASN A 143 7.75 2.42 6.28
N PHE A 144 7.69 2.53 7.61
CA PHE A 144 8.49 3.48 8.39
C PHE A 144 9.78 2.90 8.95
N ILE A 145 10.30 1.79 8.42
CA ILE A 145 11.59 1.26 8.86
C ILE A 145 12.66 2.33 8.68
N ALA A 146 13.46 2.60 9.71
CA ALA A 146 14.45 3.67 9.74
C ALA A 146 15.34 3.66 8.49
N ASP A 147 15.91 2.51 8.13
CA ASP A 147 16.78 2.36 6.96
C ASP A 147 16.08 2.63 5.61
N ASN A 148 14.76 2.51 5.57
CA ASN A 148 13.93 2.84 4.41
C ASN A 148 13.60 4.33 4.35
N LEU A 149 13.92 5.15 5.36
CA LEU A 149 13.56 6.56 5.38
C LEU A 149 14.68 7.45 4.85
N PHE A 150 14.28 8.54 4.20
CA PHE A 150 15.16 9.65 3.85
C PHE A 150 14.41 10.97 3.97
N GLN A 151 15.15 12.05 4.19
CA GLN A 151 14.58 13.37 4.25
C GLN A 151 14.41 13.98 2.86
N SER A 152 13.24 14.55 2.58
CA SER A 152 12.96 15.30 1.35
C SER A 152 11.85 16.33 1.55
N THR A 153 11.67 17.24 0.58
CA THR A 153 10.43 18.01 0.45
C THR A 153 9.37 17.18 -0.29
N LEU A 154 8.09 17.54 -0.12
CA LEU A 154 6.99 16.86 -0.80
C LEU A 154 7.13 16.94 -2.34
N GLN A 155 7.56 18.10 -2.86
CA GLN A 155 7.73 18.31 -4.30
C GLN A 155 8.79 17.36 -4.88
N LYS A 156 9.98 17.32 -4.25
CA LYS A 156 11.06 16.41 -4.67
C LYS A 156 10.64 14.95 -4.55
N TYR A 157 9.94 14.60 -3.47
CA TYR A 157 9.48 13.23 -3.26
C TYR A 157 8.44 12.78 -4.30
N ARG A 158 7.55 13.68 -4.74
CA ARG A 158 6.58 13.39 -5.82
C ARG A 158 7.25 13.10 -7.16
N VAL A 159 8.41 13.73 -7.43
CA VAL A 159 9.21 13.45 -8.63
C VAL A 159 9.98 12.13 -8.47
N TYR A 160 10.54 11.88 -7.29
CA TYR A 160 11.23 10.63 -6.96
C TYR A 160 10.32 9.40 -7.08
N ARG A 161 9.07 9.53 -6.61
CA ARG A 161 8.11 8.42 -6.62
C ARG A 161 7.83 7.99 -8.06
N ARG A 162 8.10 6.72 -8.35
CA ARG A 162 7.59 6.07 -9.56
C ARG A 162 6.07 6.07 -9.47
N ASN A 163 5.42 6.98 -10.19
CA ASN A 163 3.98 6.92 -10.40
C ASN A 163 3.71 5.64 -11.19
N LYS A 164 3.34 4.55 -10.51
CA LYS A 164 2.65 3.43 -11.15
C LYS A 164 1.29 3.97 -11.58
N GLY A 165 1.25 4.59 -12.76
CA GLY A 165 -0.03 4.82 -13.43
C GLY A 165 -0.69 3.46 -13.56
N VAL A 166 -1.95 3.34 -13.14
CA VAL A 166 -2.76 2.17 -13.47
C VAL A 166 -2.99 2.26 -14.98
N SER A 167 -2.13 1.62 -15.77
CA SER A 167 -2.38 1.43 -17.19
C SER A 167 -3.63 0.59 -17.32
N LYS A 168 -4.68 1.16 -17.89
CA LYS A 168 -5.85 0.40 -18.30
C LYS A 168 -5.65 -0.07 -19.74
N PRO A 169 -5.75 -1.39 -20.02
CA PRO A 169 -5.73 -1.89 -21.38
C PRO A 169 -6.89 -1.32 -22.21
N VAL A 170 -6.64 -1.14 -23.49
CA VAL A 170 -7.55 -0.54 -24.46
C VAL A 170 -7.62 -1.44 -25.68
N TYR A 171 -8.84 -1.71 -26.14
CA TYR A 171 -9.09 -2.35 -27.42
C TYR A 171 -9.54 -1.31 -28.45
N LEU A 172 -9.08 -1.49 -29.69
CA LEU A 172 -9.67 -0.86 -30.86
C LEU A 172 -10.62 -1.88 -31.47
N VAL A 173 -11.89 -1.53 -31.61
CA VAL A 173 -12.95 -2.42 -32.12
C VAL A 173 -13.58 -1.85 -33.38
N ASP A 174 -14.00 -2.72 -34.28
CA ASP A 174 -14.73 -2.35 -35.50
C ASP A 174 -16.24 -2.22 -35.25
N SER A 175 -16.99 -1.90 -36.31
CA SER A 175 -18.44 -1.76 -36.30
C SER A 175 -19.17 -3.08 -35.99
N ASP A 176 -18.52 -4.22 -36.21
CA ASP A 176 -19.04 -5.56 -35.90
C ASP A 176 -18.64 -6.00 -34.48
N ASN A 177 -18.09 -5.09 -33.68
CA ASN A 177 -17.59 -5.31 -32.33
C ASN A 177 -16.45 -6.34 -32.24
N LYS A 178 -15.70 -6.56 -33.32
CA LYS A 178 -14.50 -7.39 -33.32
C LYS A 178 -13.29 -6.57 -32.93
N ILE A 179 -12.39 -7.19 -32.17
CA ILE A 179 -11.13 -6.57 -31.77
C ILE A 179 -10.23 -6.48 -33.01
N VAL A 180 -9.90 -5.24 -33.38
CA VAL A 180 -8.96 -4.91 -34.46
C VAL A 180 -7.54 -4.86 -33.90
N GLU A 181 -7.37 -4.29 -32.70
CA GLU A 181 -6.06 -4.18 -32.05
C GLU A 181 -6.18 -4.11 -30.53
N GLU A 182 -5.14 -4.60 -29.85
CA GLU A 182 -5.04 -4.62 -28.40
C GLU A 182 -3.84 -3.81 -27.92
N PHE A 183 -4.06 -2.97 -26.91
CA PHE A 183 -3.01 -2.19 -26.28
C PHE A 183 -3.04 -2.41 -24.77
N ALA A 184 -1.89 -2.61 -24.15
CA ALA A 184 -1.77 -2.68 -22.70
C ALA A 184 -2.08 -1.34 -22.02
N SER A 185 -2.08 -0.21 -22.77
CA SER A 185 -2.48 1.09 -22.26
C SER A 185 -2.83 2.14 -23.33
N THR A 186 -3.53 3.21 -22.91
CA THR A 186 -3.64 4.45 -23.71
C THR A 186 -2.30 5.08 -24.09
N VAL A 187 -1.24 4.83 -23.31
CA VAL A 187 0.11 5.34 -23.61
C VAL A 187 0.72 4.56 -24.77
N GLU A 188 0.52 3.25 -24.80
CA GLU A 188 0.98 2.37 -25.88
C GLU A 188 0.20 2.65 -27.15
N ALA A 189 -1.14 2.66 -27.08
CA ALA A 189 -2.01 3.02 -28.20
C ALA A 189 -1.62 4.39 -28.80
N GLY A 190 -1.34 5.38 -27.95
CA GLY A 190 -0.95 6.71 -28.42
C GLY A 190 0.41 6.74 -29.13
N LYS A 191 1.34 5.85 -28.77
CA LYS A 191 2.65 5.72 -29.45
C LYS A 191 2.51 5.04 -30.81
N VAL A 192 1.73 3.96 -30.88
CA VAL A 192 1.53 3.17 -32.11
C VAL A 192 0.70 3.96 -33.13
N LEU A 193 -0.37 4.60 -32.67
CA LEU A 193 -1.34 5.29 -33.53
C LEU A 193 -1.03 6.78 -33.71
N PHE A 194 0.01 7.30 -33.06
CA PHE A 194 0.38 8.73 -33.06
C PHE A 194 -0.75 9.67 -32.61
N ILE A 195 -1.57 9.23 -31.65
CA ILE A 195 -2.70 9.99 -31.09
C ILE A 195 -2.43 10.32 -29.61
N ASP A 196 -2.82 11.51 -29.17
CA ASP A 196 -2.69 11.87 -27.75
C ASP A 196 -3.48 10.91 -26.83
N ARG A 197 -2.81 10.36 -25.83
CA ARG A 197 -3.38 9.38 -24.88
C ARG A 197 -4.65 9.88 -24.17
N ARG A 198 -4.78 11.18 -23.92
CA ARG A 198 -5.97 11.76 -23.26
C ARG A 198 -7.14 11.78 -24.23
N ASN A 199 -6.88 11.98 -25.52
CA ASN A 199 -7.89 11.86 -26.56
C ASN A 199 -8.40 10.41 -26.67
N ILE A 200 -7.50 9.42 -26.67
CA ILE A 200 -7.88 8.00 -26.66
C ILE A 200 -8.75 7.68 -25.43
N ALA A 201 -8.33 8.09 -24.23
CA ALA A 201 -9.12 7.90 -23.00
C ALA A 201 -10.51 8.57 -23.09
N ARG A 202 -10.59 9.77 -23.68
CA ARG A 202 -11.85 10.48 -23.90
C ARG A 202 -12.75 9.74 -24.88
N LYS A 203 -12.19 9.15 -25.95
CA LYS A 203 -12.93 8.33 -26.91
C LYS A 203 -13.49 7.06 -26.25
N CYS A 204 -12.70 6.38 -25.41
CA CYS A 204 -13.16 5.24 -24.61
C CYS A 204 -14.37 5.61 -23.74
N ASN A 205 -14.24 6.68 -22.93
CA ASN A 205 -15.30 7.10 -22.01
C ASN A 205 -16.58 7.58 -22.70
N ARG A 206 -16.48 8.06 -23.94
CA ARG A 206 -17.62 8.58 -24.72
C ARG A 206 -18.18 7.55 -25.71
N ARG A 207 -17.57 6.37 -25.82
CA ARG A 207 -17.88 5.38 -26.86
C ARG A 207 -17.95 6.01 -28.25
N TYR A 208 -16.96 6.85 -28.54
CA TYR A 208 -16.94 7.64 -29.76
C TYR A 208 -16.46 6.78 -30.93
N VAL A 209 -17.30 6.66 -31.94
CA VAL A 209 -17.00 5.95 -33.20
C VAL A 209 -16.46 6.94 -34.23
N SER A 210 -15.35 6.59 -34.87
CA SER A 210 -14.72 7.32 -35.98
C SER A 210 -14.37 6.32 -37.06
N ASP A 211 -14.84 6.54 -38.29
CA ASP A 211 -14.48 5.72 -39.45
C ASP A 211 -14.75 4.21 -39.25
N GLY A 212 -15.85 3.89 -38.55
CA GLY A 212 -16.22 2.51 -38.22
C GLY A 212 -15.40 1.88 -37.09
N LEU A 213 -14.48 2.62 -36.46
CA LEU A 213 -13.64 2.15 -35.35
C LEU A 213 -13.99 2.85 -34.04
N MET A 214 -13.90 2.12 -32.93
CA MET A 214 -14.16 2.61 -31.59
C MET A 214 -13.06 2.16 -30.63
N TYR A 215 -12.63 3.06 -29.76
CA TYR A 215 -11.76 2.71 -28.64
C TYR A 215 -12.62 2.31 -27.45
N MET A 216 -12.29 1.19 -26.81
CA MET A 216 -13.00 0.73 -25.62
C MET A 216 -12.04 0.22 -24.56
N TRP A 217 -12.40 0.39 -23.28
CA TRP A 217 -11.65 -0.22 -22.19
C TRP A 217 -11.86 -1.74 -22.20
N ALA A 218 -10.78 -2.51 -22.03
CA ALA A 218 -10.87 -3.97 -22.11
C ALA A 218 -11.88 -4.56 -21.10
N ASP A 219 -11.92 -4.01 -19.88
CA ASP A 219 -12.85 -4.44 -18.83
C ASP A 219 -14.32 -4.10 -19.14
N GLU A 220 -14.57 -3.11 -19.98
CA GLU A 220 -15.91 -2.79 -20.48
C GLU A 220 -16.29 -3.70 -21.65
N TYR A 221 -15.35 -4.01 -22.55
CA TYR A 221 -15.56 -4.96 -23.64
C TYR A 221 -15.92 -6.36 -23.12
N GLU A 222 -15.15 -6.86 -22.16
CA GLU A 222 -15.39 -8.17 -21.55
C GLU A 222 -16.76 -8.26 -20.88
N LYS A 223 -17.23 -7.18 -20.24
CA LYS A 223 -18.57 -7.14 -19.61
C LYS A 223 -19.71 -7.10 -20.60
N MET A 224 -19.51 -6.51 -21.78
CA MET A 224 -20.55 -6.42 -22.80
C MET A 224 -20.72 -7.72 -23.59
N ASN A 225 -19.69 -8.57 -23.60
CA ASN A 225 -19.65 -9.82 -24.35
C ASN A 225 -19.63 -11.08 -23.43
N ALA A 226 -19.85 -10.91 -22.12
CA ALA A 226 -20.05 -11.99 -21.16
C ALA A 226 -21.54 -12.25 -20.93
#